data_AF-A0AAV4GRV8-F1
#
_entry.id   AF-A0AAV4GRV8-F1
#
_cell.length_a   1.000
_cell.length_b   1.000
_cell.length_c   1.000
_cell.angle_alpha   90.00
_cell.angle_beta   90.00
_cell.angle_gamma   90.00
#
_symmetry.space_group_name_H-M   'P 1'
#
loop_
_entity.id
_entity.type
_entity.pdbx_description
1 polymer ?
#
loop_
_entity_poly.entity_id
_entity_poly.type
_entity_poly.pdbx_seq_one_letter_code
_entity_poly.pdbx_strand_id
1 'polypeptide(L)'
;MDGTDYCGGGVHIKTNDEKMSLYIAAGRYSSSYRAESVAFHAALKWLVENNRVAQIHIFTDSRSLVQKLQSGPLSVKTKLEHDT
;
A
#
# COMPACT_ATOMS: atom_id res chain seq x y z
N MET A 1 -14.28 15.73 -18.52
CA MET A 1 -14.00 15.44 -17.09
C MET A 1 -12.53 15.08 -17.03
N ASP A 2 -11.73 15.97 -16.44
CA ASP A 2 -10.28 15.89 -16.45
C ASP A 2 -9.76 14.69 -15.65
N GLY A 3 -8.83 13.94 -16.23
CA GLY A 3 -8.19 12.78 -15.62
C GLY A 3 -7.25 13.11 -14.46
N THR A 4 -7.19 14.37 -14.02
CA THR A 4 -6.33 14.86 -12.94
C THR A 4 -6.92 14.72 -11.54
N ASP A 5 -8.20 14.34 -11.41
CA ASP A 5 -8.86 14.28 -10.10
C ASP A 5 -8.55 12.99 -9.31
N TYR A 6 -8.05 11.95 -9.97
CA TYR A 6 -7.85 10.64 -9.38
C TYR A 6 -6.36 10.32 -9.24
N CYS A 7 -5.88 10.27 -8.00
CA CYS A 7 -4.60 9.66 -7.68
C CYS A 7 -4.79 8.16 -7.46
N GLY A 8 -3.77 7.37 -7.78
CA GLY A 8 -3.80 5.92 -7.60
C GLY A 8 -2.41 5.32 -7.61
N GLY A 9 -2.31 4.09 -7.12
CA GLY A 9 -1.06 3.35 -7.04
C GLY A 9 -1.06 2.18 -8.01
N GLY A 10 0.11 1.88 -8.58
CA GLY A 10 0.33 0.74 -9.47
C GLY A 10 0.94 -0.44 -8.71
N VAL A 11 0.50 -1.66 -9.02
CA VAL A 11 1.11 -2.90 -8.54
C VAL A 11 1.51 -3.74 -9.74
N HIS A 12 2.78 -4.14 -9.78
CA HIS A 12 3.27 -5.11 -10.76
C HIS A 12 3.57 -6.43 -10.05
N ILE A 13 2.83 -7.48 -10.42
CA ILE A 13 3.01 -8.82 -9.87
C ILE A 13 3.69 -9.67 -10.92
N LYS A 14 4.80 -10.31 -10.53
CA LYS A 14 5.55 -11.24 -11.36
C LYS A 14 5.77 -12.51 -10.57
N THR A 15 5.17 -13.61 -11.04
CA THR A 15 5.42 -14.96 -10.58
C THR A 15 6.09 -15.76 -11.71
N ASN A 16 6.41 -17.04 -11.48
CA ASN A 16 6.92 -17.90 -12.54
C ASN A 16 5.88 -18.14 -13.65
N ASP A 17 4.59 -18.11 -13.29
CA ASP A 17 3.49 -18.51 -14.16
C ASP A 17 2.75 -17.30 -14.74
N GLU A 18 2.86 -16.13 -14.10
CA GLU A 18 2.01 -14.97 -14.39
C GLU A 18 2.74 -13.64 -14.25
N LYS A 19 2.38 -12.70 -15.12
CA LYS A 19 2.71 -11.29 -14.99
C LYS A 19 1.44 -10.47 -15.12
N MET A 20 1.12 -9.67 -14.10
CA MET A 20 -0.01 -8.75 -14.14
C MET A 20 0.34 -7.37 -13.62
N SER A 21 -0.43 -6.38 -14.06
CA SER A 21 -0.34 -5.00 -13.59
C SER A 21 -1.72 -4.52 -13.18
N LEU A 22 -1.83 -3.99 -11.97
CA LEU A 22 -3.07 -3.51 -11.39
C LEU A 22 -2.93 -2.01 -11.10
N TYR A 23 -3.95 -1.24 -11.45
CA TYR A 23 -4.09 0.15 -11.02
C TYR A 23 -5.16 0.24 -9.95
N ILE A 24 -4.83 0.85 -8.82
CA ILE A 24 -5.72 0.98 -7.67
C ILE A 24 -5.99 2.46 -7.42
N ALA A 25 -7.25 2.87 -7.55
CA ALA A 25 -7.66 4.22 -7.23
C ALA A 25 -7.50 4.50 -5.73
N ALA A 26 -6.75 5.54 -5.37
CA ALA A 26 -6.56 5.98 -3.99
C ALA A 26 -7.68 6.90 -3.49
N GLY A 27 -8.46 7.45 -4.43
CA GLY A 27 -9.52 8.43 -4.21
C GLY A 27 -9.13 9.82 -4.72
N ARG A 28 -10.08 10.76 -4.66
CA ARG A 28 -9.82 12.15 -5.09
C ARG A 28 -8.85 12.86 -4.16
N TYR A 29 -8.00 13.73 -4.72
CA TYR A 29 -7.04 14.55 -3.97
C TYR A 29 -6.18 13.75 -2.97
N SER A 30 -5.79 12.53 -3.34
CA SER A 30 -5.02 11.66 -2.44
C SER A 30 -3.53 11.98 -2.48
N SER A 31 -2.87 11.82 -1.33
CA SER A 31 -1.41 11.95 -1.26
C SER A 31 -0.71 10.78 -1.94
N SER A 32 0.52 10.98 -2.40
CA SER A 32 1.37 9.90 -2.90
C SER A 32 1.51 8.77 -1.87
N TYR A 33 1.68 9.11 -0.58
CA TYR A 33 1.71 8.10 0.48
C TYR A 33 0.45 7.23 0.53
N ARG A 34 -0.73 7.83 0.34
CA ARG A 34 -1.99 7.09 0.29
C ARG A 34 -2.08 6.20 -0.96
N ALA A 35 -1.64 6.70 -2.12
CA ALA A 35 -1.53 5.90 -3.34
C ALA A 35 -0.64 4.67 -3.17
N GLU A 36 0.54 4.85 -2.58
CA GLU A 36 1.47 3.76 -2.24
C GLU A 36 0.85 2.77 -1.26
N SER A 37 0.15 3.26 -0.23
CA SER A 37 -0.49 2.41 0.78
C SER A 37 -1.61 1.55 0.18
N VAL A 38 -2.43 2.09 -0.73
CA VAL A 38 -3.50 1.31 -1.37
C VAL A 38 -2.94 0.28 -2.36
N ALA A 39 -1.88 0.61 -3.09
CA ALA A 39 -1.18 -0.34 -3.95
C ALA A 39 -0.59 -1.50 -3.13
N PHE A 40 0.12 -1.18 -2.04
CA PHE A 40 0.67 -2.18 -1.13
C PHE A 40 -0.42 -3.09 -0.56
N HIS A 41 -1.53 -2.51 -0.09
CA HIS A 41 -2.65 -3.28 0.43
C HIS A 41 -3.27 -4.20 -0.62
N ALA A 42 -3.43 -3.73 -1.86
CA ALA A 42 -3.94 -4.55 -2.96
C ALA A 42 -2.99 -5.71 -3.30
N ALA A 43 -1.67 -5.48 -3.27
CA ALA A 43 -0.68 -6.54 -3.47
C ALA A 43 -0.81 -7.64 -2.40
N LEU A 44 -0.93 -7.27 -1.13
CA LEU A 44 -1.14 -8.22 -0.04
C LEU A 44 -2.47 -8.97 -0.18
N LYS A 45 -3.54 -8.27 -0.54
CA LYS A 45 -4.85 -8.88 -0.76
C LYS A 45 -4.79 -9.94 -1.86
N TRP A 46 -4.14 -9.63 -2.98
CA TRP A 46 -3.95 -10.58 -4.08
C TRP A 46 -3.17 -11.82 -3.62
N LEU A 47 -2.12 -11.65 -2.81
CA LEU A 47 -1.33 -12.77 -2.29
C LEU A 47 -2.17 -13.71 -1.40
N VAL A 48 -3.01 -13.14 -0.53
CA VAL A 48 -3.93 -13.89 0.33
C VAL A 48 -4.97 -14.63 -0.50
N GLU A 49 -5.61 -13.95 -1.47
CA GLU A 49 -6.65 -14.52 -2.32
C GLU A 49 -6.13 -15.66 -3.21
N ASN A 50 -4.87 -15.60 -3.63
CA ASN A 50 -4.23 -16.63 -4.44
C ASN A 50 -3.48 -17.70 -3.61
N ASN A 51 -3.65 -17.67 -2.27
CA ASN A 51 -2.98 -18.58 -1.33
C ASN A 51 -1.46 -18.67 -1.54
N ARG A 52 -0.83 -17.56 -1.94
CA ARG A 52 0.61 -17.46 -2.19
C ARG A 52 1.32 -17.02 -0.92
N VAL A 53 1.41 -17.93 0.06
CA VAL A 53 2.01 -17.70 1.39
C VAL A 53 3.52 -17.96 1.46
N ALA A 54 4.18 -18.09 0.30
CA ALA A 54 5.63 -18.27 0.21
C ALA A 54 6.41 -17.00 0.61
N GLN A 55 7.74 -17.08 0.62
CA GLN A 55 8.60 -15.91 0.80
C GLN A 55 8.32 -14.89 -0.31
N ILE A 56 7.75 -13.75 0.06
CA ILE A 56 7.38 -12.65 -0.84
C ILE A 56 8.39 -11.52 -0.75
N HIS A 57 8.73 -10.96 -1.90
CA HIS A 57 9.56 -9.75 -1.99
C HIS A 57 8.70 -8.63 -2.56
N ILE A 58 8.49 -7.58 -1.76
CA ILE A 58 7.77 -6.37 -2.17
C ILE A 58 8.80 -5.25 -2.30
N PHE A 59 8.85 -4.64 -3.48
CA PHE A 59 9.72 -3.51 -3.80
C PHE A 59 8.86 -2.25 -3.94
N THR A 60 9.26 -1.17 -3.28
CA THR A 60 8.61 0.15 -3.36
C THR A 60 9.69 1.22 -3.20
N ASP A 61 9.55 2.32 -3.93
CA ASP A 61 10.38 3.53 -3.77
C ASP A 61 9.86 4.45 -2.65
N SER A 62 8.72 4.12 -2.06
CA SER A 62 8.10 4.86 -0.96
C SER A 62 8.79 4.61 0.38
N ARG A 63 9.82 5.42 0.66
CA ARG A 63 10.53 5.38 1.96
C ARG A 63 9.58 5.54 3.16
N SER A 64 8.56 6.39 3.04
CA SER A 64 7.58 6.63 4.11
C SER A 64 6.72 5.40 4.40
N LEU A 65 6.34 4.64 3.37
CA LEU A 65 5.65 3.35 3.54
C LEU A 65 6.56 2.33 4.23
N VAL A 66 7.80 2.20 3.79
CA VAL A 66 8.79 1.28 4.41
C VAL A 66 8.98 1.61 5.90
N GLN A 67 9.19 2.88 6.22
CA GLN A 67 9.31 3.33 7.61
C GLN A 67 8.06 3.01 8.44
N LYS A 68 6.87 3.19 7.86
CA LYS A 68 5.62 2.85 8.55
C LYS A 68 5.53 1.36 8.85
N LEU A 69 5.86 0.50 7.89
CA LEU A 69 5.86 -0.95 8.07
C LEU A 69 6.87 -1.40 9.13
N GLN A 70 8.07 -0.82 9.11
CA GLN A 70 9.11 -1.10 10.10
C GLN A 70 8.74 -0.63 11.52
N SER A 71 7.99 0.47 11.63
CA SER A 71 7.54 0.98 12.94
C SER A 71 6.51 0.09 13.64
N GLY A 72 5.92 -0.87 12.91
CA GLY A 72 4.93 -1.80 13.45
C GLY A 72 3.64 -1.12 13.94
N PRO A 73 2.72 -1.91 14.53
CA PRO A 73 1.43 -1.41 15.02
C PRO A 73 1.54 -0.47 16.23
N LEU A 74 2.71 -0.39 16.88
CA LEU A 74 2.94 0.37 18.12
C LEU A 74 3.07 1.89 17.93
N SER A 75 3.08 2.37 16.68
CA SER A 75 3.18 3.82 16.38
C SER A 75 1.82 4.53 16.31
N VAL A 76 0.72 3.86 16.73
CA VAL A 76 -0.55 4.55 16.96
C VAL A 76 -0.37 5.40 18.21
N LYS A 77 -0.23 6.72 18.02
CA LYS A 77 -0.12 7.71 19.08
C LYS A 77 -1.23 7.45 20.11
N THR A 78 -0.88 6.86 21.25
CA THR A 78 -1.69 6.95 22.45
C THR A 78 -1.90 8.44 22.68
N LYS A 79 -3.14 8.93 22.53
CA LYS A 79 -3.48 10.26 23.05
C LYS A 79 -3.20 10.18 24.55
N LEU A 80 -2.15 10.84 25.01
CA LEU A 80 -2.01 11.18 26.43
C LEU A 80 -3.13 12.18 26.70
N GLU A 81 -4.25 11.69 27.24
CA GLU A 81 -5.24 12.55 27.85
C GLU A 81 -4.52 13.25 29.02
N HIS A 82 -4.36 14.57 28.90
CA HIS A 82 -3.97 15.39 30.04
C HIS A 82 -5.20 15.47 30.93
N ASP A 83 -5.19 14.72 32.02
CA ASP A 83 -6.09 14.97 33.15
C ASP A 83 -5.66 16.31 33.78
N THR A 84 -6.46 17.35 33.53
CA THR A 84 -6.49 18.61 34.28
C THR A 84 -7.21 18.46 35.60
#